data_AF-A4FHK8-F1
#
_entry.id   AF-A4FHK8-F1
#
_cell.length_a   1.000
_cell.length_b   1.000
_cell.length_c   1.000
_cell.angle_alpha   90.00
_cell.angle_beta   90.00
_cell.angle_gamma   90.00
#
_symmetry.space_group_name_H-M   'P 1'
#
loop_
_entity.id
_entity.type
_entity.pdbx_description
1 polymer ?
#
loop_
_entity_poly.entity_id
_entity_poly.type
_entity_poly.pdbx_seq_one_letter_code
_entity_poly.pdbx_strand_id
1 'polypeptide(L)'
;MRNAWAKPGVKLPPEGKVAVTGVVEEGDTVTVPDSAITLDGRTLRELELIGSSGDTGSFSLSLEVKKHENAWYVGSWDINI
;
A
#
# COMPACT_ATOMS: atom_id res chain seq x y z
N MET A 1 12.40 14.71 -5.05
CA MET A 1 11.02 14.28 -4.75
C MET A 1 10.91 13.22 -3.61
N ARG A 2 11.78 13.18 -2.59
CA ARG A 2 11.71 12.12 -1.55
C ARG A 2 11.12 12.54 -0.19
N ASN A 3 11.13 13.82 0.17
CA ASN A 3 10.73 14.24 1.52
C ASN A 3 9.23 14.56 1.67
N ALA A 4 8.49 14.77 0.58
CA ALA A 4 7.07 15.15 0.64
C ALA A 4 6.16 14.01 1.14
N TRP A 5 6.63 12.77 1.08
CA TRP A 5 5.92 11.57 1.55
C TRP A 5 6.42 11.09 2.92
N ALA A 6 7.41 11.76 3.53
CA ALA A 6 7.95 11.37 4.81
C ALA A 6 6.94 11.68 5.91
N LYS A 7 6.14 10.68 6.30
CA LYS A 7 5.27 10.77 7.47
C LYS A 7 6.13 10.72 8.74
N PRO A 8 5.88 11.58 9.76
CA PRO A 8 6.65 11.56 11.00
C PRO A 8 6.70 10.17 11.64
N GLY A 9 7.90 9.72 12.03
CA GLY A 9 8.09 8.41 12.65
C GLY A 9 8.05 7.21 11.71
N VAL A 10 7.96 7.43 10.39
CA VAL A 10 7.96 6.36 9.36
C VAL A 10 9.30 6.35 8.62
N LYS A 11 9.92 5.18 8.54
CA LYS A 11 11.12 4.96 7.72
C LYS A 11 10.70 4.42 6.36
N LEU A 12 11.17 5.05 5.29
CA LEU A 12 10.87 4.58 3.93
C LEU A 12 11.84 3.47 3.52
N PRO A 13 11.49 2.64 2.52
CA PRO A 13 12.44 1.70 1.95
C PRO A 13 13.69 2.41 1.40
N PRO A 14 14.89 1.81 1.56
CA PRO A 14 15.13 0.43 1.99
C PRO A 14 15.20 0.24 3.53
N GLU A 15 15.13 1.29 4.34
CA GLU A 15 15.26 1.16 5.79
C GLU A 15 14.02 0.53 6.46
N GLY A 16 12.83 0.92 5.99
CA GLY A 16 11.56 0.29 6.38
C GLY A 16 11.26 -0.95 5.54
N LYS A 17 10.67 -1.97 6.16
CA LYS A 17 10.35 -3.24 5.50
C LYS A 17 8.91 -3.28 5.04
N VAL A 18 8.71 -3.57 3.75
CA VAL A 18 7.40 -3.78 3.15
C VAL A 18 7.03 -5.26 3.23
N ALA A 19 5.80 -5.56 3.63
CA ALA A 19 5.21 -6.89 3.56
C ALA A 19 3.79 -6.84 3.02
N VAL A 20 3.38 -7.89 2.32
CA VAL A 20 2.01 -8.10 1.83
C VAL A 20 1.48 -9.38 2.45
N THR A 21 0.30 -9.34 3.06
CA THR A 21 -0.29 -10.48 3.79
C THR A 21 -1.74 -10.71 3.44
N GLY A 22 -2.19 -11.97 3.43
CA GLY A 22 -3.61 -12.31 3.27
C GLY A 22 -4.15 -12.17 1.85
N VAL A 23 -3.27 -12.02 0.86
CA VAL A 23 -3.62 -11.97 -0.56
C VAL A 23 -3.36 -13.33 -1.17
N VAL A 24 -4.38 -13.91 -1.81
CA VAL A 24 -4.25 -15.15 -2.60
C VAL A 24 -3.87 -14.78 -4.02
N GLU A 25 -2.76 -15.34 -4.52
CA GLU A 25 -2.33 -15.16 -5.90
C GLU A 25 -3.16 -16.09 -6.81
N GLU A 26 -3.99 -15.50 -7.68
CA GLU A 26 -4.73 -16.23 -8.72
C GLU A 26 -4.25 -15.81 -10.11
N GLY A 27 -3.27 -16.54 -10.65
CA GLY A 27 -2.68 -16.24 -11.96
C GLY A 27 -1.65 -15.10 -11.91
N ASP A 28 -1.56 -14.33 -13.01
CA ASP A 28 -0.54 -13.28 -13.17
C ASP A 28 -1.02 -11.88 -12.79
N THR A 29 -2.24 -11.75 -12.26
CA THR A 29 -2.81 -10.48 -11.81
C THR A 29 -3.51 -10.68 -10.48
N VAL A 30 -3.29 -9.75 -9.54
CA VAL A 30 -3.88 -9.80 -8.21
C VAL A 30 -4.26 -8.41 -7.74
N THR A 31 -5.40 -8.28 -7.06
CA THR A 31 -5.80 -7.03 -6.41
C THR A 31 -5.40 -7.07 -4.94
N VAL A 32 -4.65 -6.06 -4.50
CA VAL A 32 -4.14 -5.94 -3.15
C VAL A 32 -4.75 -4.69 -2.49
N PRO A 33 -5.56 -4.84 -1.44
CA PRO A 33 -6.07 -3.69 -0.70
C PRO A 33 -4.96 -3.04 0.13
N ASP A 34 -5.06 -1.73 0.36
CA ASP A 34 -4.16 -0.94 1.23
C ASP A 34 -3.96 -1.53 2.64
N SER A 35 -4.99 -2.20 3.17
CA SER A 35 -4.99 -2.88 4.45
C SER A 35 -4.14 -4.17 4.49
N ALA A 36 -3.81 -4.75 3.32
CA ALA A 36 -2.97 -5.95 3.21
C ALA A 36 -1.48 -5.62 3.07
N ILE A 37 -1.12 -4.35 2.84
CA ILE A 37 0.25 -3.88 2.67
C ILE A 37 0.70 -3.24 3.98
N THR A 38 1.86 -3.63 4.51
CA THR A 38 2.43 -3.04 5.71
C THR A 38 3.83 -2.50 5.48
N LEU A 39 4.16 -1.42 6.18
CA LEU A 39 5.51 -0.87 6.31
C LEU A 39 5.85 -0.81 7.80
N ASP A 40 6.85 -1.58 8.22
CA ASP A 40 7.24 -1.76 9.63
C ASP A 40 6.03 -2.06 10.56
N GLY A 41 5.08 -2.88 10.06
CA GLY A 41 3.90 -3.33 10.80
C GLY A 41 2.70 -2.37 10.80
N ARG A 42 2.81 -1.17 10.20
CA ARG A 42 1.67 -0.28 9.97
C ARG A 42 1.11 -0.52 8.58
N THR A 43 -0.20 -0.63 8.46
CA THR A 43 -0.86 -0.79 7.15
C THR A 43 -0.70 0.47 6.30
N LEU A 44 -0.68 0.32 4.98
CA LEU A 44 -0.61 1.46 4.06
C LEU A 44 -1.80 2.41 4.30
N ARG A 45 -2.99 1.85 4.57
CA ARG A 45 -4.18 2.61 4.97
C ARG A 45 -3.92 3.51 6.19
N GLU A 46 -3.35 2.98 7.26
CA GLU A 46 -3.03 3.78 8.45
C GLU A 46 -2.04 4.91 8.14
N LEU A 47 -1.09 4.68 7.25
CA LEU A 47 -0.06 5.65 6.87
C LEU A 47 -0.61 6.79 6.00
N GLU A 48 -1.49 6.45 5.06
CA GLU A 48 -2.18 7.41 4.20
C GLU A 48 -3.01 8.39 5.03
N LEU A 49 -3.70 7.86 6.04
CA LEU A 49 -4.58 8.62 6.92
C LEU A 49 -3.84 9.41 8.02
N ILE A 50 -2.51 9.30 8.16
CA ILE A 50 -1.75 10.16 9.08
C ILE A 50 -1.97 11.63 8.72
N GLY A 51 -2.56 12.38 9.65
CA GLY A 51 -2.89 13.80 9.50
C GLY A 51 -4.31 14.07 9.00
N SER A 52 -5.10 13.04 8.68
CA SER A 52 -6.52 13.18 8.39
C SER A 52 -7.30 13.52 9.67
N SER A 53 -8.25 14.44 9.57
CA SER A 53 -9.12 14.89 10.66
C SER A 53 -10.62 14.70 10.38
N GLY A 54 -10.98 14.13 9.24
CA GLY A 54 -12.36 13.89 8.81
C GLY A 54 -12.79 12.43 8.97
N ASP A 55 -14.02 12.11 8.55
CA ASP A 55 -14.43 10.71 8.39
C ASP A 55 -13.65 10.08 7.22
N THR A 56 -12.93 9.01 7.52
CA THR A 56 -12.10 8.27 6.55
C THR A 56 -12.68 6.89 6.25
N GLY A 57 -13.90 6.60 6.72
CA GLY A 57 -14.53 5.29 6.54
C GLY A 57 -14.85 4.95 5.07
N SER A 58 -15.05 5.96 4.22
CA SER A 58 -15.26 5.80 2.78
C SER A 58 -13.97 5.66 1.98
N PHE A 59 -12.82 6.05 2.55
CA PHE A 59 -11.55 5.99 1.87
C PHE A 59 -11.10 4.54 1.70
N SER A 60 -10.78 4.15 0.47
CA SER A 60 -10.09 2.90 0.19
C SER A 60 -9.16 3.03 -1.01
N LEU A 61 -8.00 2.40 -0.91
CA LEU A 61 -7.07 2.21 -2.01
C LEU A 61 -6.89 0.71 -2.28
N SER A 62 -6.96 0.34 -3.55
CA SER A 62 -6.57 -0.99 -4.03
C SER A 62 -5.54 -0.88 -5.14
N LEU A 63 -4.54 -1.76 -5.10
CA LEU A 63 -3.50 -1.86 -6.12
C LEU A 63 -3.72 -3.12 -6.95
N GLU A 64 -3.78 -2.98 -8.27
CA GLU A 64 -3.63 -4.12 -9.16
C GLU A 64 -2.13 -4.38 -9.33
N VAL A 65 -1.71 -5.60 -9.03
CA VAL A 65 -0.33 -6.06 -9.11
C VAL A 65 -0.25 -7.14 -10.18
N LYS A 66 0.72 -7.01 -11.08
CA LYS A 66 0.93 -7.92 -12.21
C LYS A 66 2.28 -8.60 -12.11
N LYS A 67 2.31 -9.88 -12.46
CA LYS A 67 3.54 -10.66 -12.53
C LYS A 67 4.18 -10.49 -13.89
N HIS A 68 5.43 -10.04 -13.92
CA HIS A 68 6.25 -9.92 -15.11
C HIS A 68 7.63 -10.51 -14.81
N GLU A 69 8.11 -11.45 -15.64
CA GLU A 69 9.43 -12.09 -15.44
C GLU A 69 9.65 -12.63 -14.02
N ASN A 70 8.60 -13.22 -13.44
CA ASN A 70 8.60 -13.77 -12.08
C ASN A 70 8.82 -12.73 -10.95
N ALA A 71 8.65 -11.44 -11.24
CA ALA A 71 8.59 -10.36 -10.27
C ALA A 71 7.22 -9.66 -10.30
N TRP A 72 6.78 -9.16 -9.15
CA TRP A 72 5.50 -8.46 -9.01
C TRP A 72 5.68 -6.95 -9.15
N TYR A 73 4.82 -6.32 -9.95
CA TYR A 73 4.84 -4.88 -10.22
C TYR A 73 3.45 -4.29 -10.06
N VAL A 74 3.36 -3.07 -9.54
CA VAL A 74 2.10 -2.33 -9.52
C VAL A 74 1.74 -1.94 -10.96
N GLY A 75 0.59 -2.41 -11.43
CA GLY A 75 0.06 -2.14 -12.77
C GLY A 75 -0.93 -0.99 -12.79
N SER A 76 -1.86 -0.94 -11.83
CA SER A 76 -2.84 0.13 -11.69
C SER A 76 -3.26 0.33 -10.23
N TRP A 77 -3.99 1.41 -9.96
CA TRP A 77 -4.58 1.69 -8.66
C TRP A 77 -6.03 2.15 -8.80
N ASP A 78 -6.85 1.84 -7.81
CA ASP A 78 -8.21 2.31 -7.66
C ASP A 78 -8.35 3.02 -6.31
N ILE A 79 -8.88 4.25 -6.32
CA ILE A 79 -9.07 5.08 -5.14
C ILE A 79 -10.54 5.46 -5.05
N ASN A 80 -11.16 5.15 -3.91
CA ASN A 80 -12.52 5.58 -3.58
C ASN A 80 -12.46 6.53 -2.37
N ILE A 81 -13.23 7.63 -2.43
CA ILE A 81 -13.30 8.68 -1.41
C ILE A 81 -14.75 9.05 -1.08
#